data_AF-A0AAE4SU14-F1
#
_entry.id   AF-A0AAE4SU14-F1
#
_cell.length_a   1.000
_cell.length_b   1.000
_cell.length_c   1.000
_cell.angle_alpha   90.00
_cell.angle_beta   90.00
_cell.angle_gamma   90.00
#
_symmetry.space_group_name_H-M   'P 1'
#
loop_
_entity.id
_entity.type
_entity.pdbx_description
1 polymer ?
#
loop_
_entity_poly.entity_id
_entity_poly.type
_entity_poly.pdbx_seq_one_letter_code
_entity_poly.pdbx_strand_id
1 'polypeptide(L)'
;MNKMRSLMDGIADAFKGSTTGTGLDTVSKAPVRALVAETLLNADKTPATTKDVAEALEAVTGHAPDEHEMLDAELFLLDFDWLQ
;
A
#
# COMPACT_ATOMS: atom_id res chain seq x y z
N MET A 1 -0.18 -19.70 3.73
CA MET A 1 -1.27 -19.16 4.56
C MET A 1 -0.82 -18.29 5.76
N ASN A 2 0.49 -18.09 6.00
CA ASN A 2 0.97 -17.21 7.10
C ASN A 2 1.30 -15.77 6.67
N LYS A 3 1.70 -15.54 5.41
CA LYS A 3 2.07 -14.19 4.92
C LYS A 3 0.89 -13.21 4.90
N MET A 4 -0.31 -13.67 4.52
CA MET A 4 -1.55 -12.87 4.52
C MET A 4 -1.93 -12.34 5.91
N ARG A 5 -1.74 -13.13 6.98
CA ARG A 5 -2.01 -12.66 8.36
C ARG A 5 -0.96 -11.65 8.81
N SER A 6 0.31 -11.89 8.47
CA SER A 6 1.39 -10.96 8.79
C SER A 6 1.23 -9.59 8.12
N LEU A 7 0.70 -9.55 6.88
CA LEU A 7 0.36 -8.31 6.19
C LEU A 7 -0.84 -7.59 6.82
N MET A 8 -1.92 -8.33 7.12
CA MET A 8 -3.07 -7.75 7.81
C MET A 8 -2.70 -7.23 9.20
N ASP A 9 -1.81 -7.92 9.92
CA ASP A 9 -1.30 -7.49 11.22
C ASP A 9 -0.40 -6.25 11.08
N GLY A 10 0.48 -6.20 10.07
CA GLY A 10 1.34 -5.03 9.81
C GLY A 10 0.56 -3.78 9.38
N ILE A 11 -0.47 -3.98 8.54
CA ILE A 11 -1.42 -2.92 8.17
C ILE A 11 -2.19 -2.45 9.41
N ALA A 12 -2.71 -3.37 10.22
CA ALA A 12 -3.43 -3.05 11.44
C ALA A 12 -2.55 -2.31 12.48
N ASP A 13 -1.26 -2.65 12.57
CA ASP A 13 -0.32 -1.98 13.48
C ASP A 13 0.01 -0.55 13.01
N ALA A 14 0.11 -0.33 11.69
CA ALA A 14 0.22 1.01 11.11
C ALA A 14 -1.01 1.89 11.41
N PHE A 15 -2.21 1.30 11.52
CA PHE A 15 -3.43 2.03 11.92
C PHE A 15 -3.54 2.26 13.44
N LYS A 16 -2.99 1.38 14.28
CA LYS A 16 -2.98 1.54 15.75
C LYS A 16 -2.18 2.76 16.22
N GLY A 17 -1.17 3.19 15.45
CA GLY A 17 -0.36 4.36 15.76
C GLY A 17 -1.12 5.70 15.72
N SER A 18 -2.30 5.75 15.08
CA SER A 18 -3.09 6.98 14.96
C SER A 18 -3.96 7.23 16.20
N THR A 19 -3.33 7.42 17.36
CA THR A 19 -4.01 7.81 18.60
C THR A 19 -4.07 9.34 18.73
N THR A 20 -4.80 10.01 17.84
CA THR A 20 -5.22 11.40 18.10
C THR A 20 -6.68 11.62 17.67
N GLY A 21 -7.57 11.34 18.62
CA GLY A 21 -8.89 11.94 18.82
C GLY A 21 -9.76 12.27 17.60
N THR A 22 -10.63 11.32 17.20
CA THR A 22 -12.03 11.46 16.67
C THR A 22 -12.42 10.18 15.91
N GLY A 23 -12.42 9.04 16.62
CA GLY A 23 -12.32 7.69 16.05
C GLY A 23 -13.60 7.02 15.53
N LEU A 24 -14.42 7.69 14.72
CA LEU A 24 -15.44 6.96 13.93
C LEU A 24 -15.80 7.60 12.58
N ASP A 25 -15.59 8.91 12.40
CA ASP A 25 -15.82 9.58 11.09
C ASP A 25 -14.56 9.59 10.20
N THR A 26 -13.42 9.19 10.77
CA THR A 26 -12.18 8.87 10.09
C THR A 26 -12.00 7.36 10.05
N VAL A 27 -12.87 6.65 9.32
CA VAL A 27 -12.43 5.41 8.67
C VAL A 27 -11.35 5.85 7.70
N SER A 28 -10.15 6.02 8.24
CA SER A 28 -8.96 6.49 7.60
C SER A 28 -8.81 5.68 6.34
N LYS A 29 -8.97 6.32 5.18
CA LYS A 29 -8.60 5.71 3.90
C LYS A 29 -7.27 5.00 4.13
N ALA A 30 -7.20 3.73 3.74
CA ALA A 30 -5.94 3.03 3.84
C ALA A 30 -4.85 3.84 3.14
N PRO A 31 -3.65 3.96 3.73
CA PRO A 31 -2.58 4.74 3.12
C PRO A 31 -2.37 4.25 1.69
N VAL A 32 -2.23 5.16 0.74
CA VAL A 32 -2.24 4.87 -0.71
C VAL A 32 -1.28 3.72 -1.06
N ARG A 33 -0.08 3.71 -0.46
CA ARG A 33 0.90 2.61 -0.57
C ARG A 33 0.36 1.22 -0.20
N ALA A 34 -0.50 1.11 0.82
CA ALA A 34 -1.10 -0.17 1.22
C ALA A 34 -2.17 -0.62 0.23
N LEU A 35 -2.97 0.32 -0.32
CA LEU A 35 -3.94 0.04 -1.38
C LEU A 35 -3.24 -0.36 -2.68
N VAL A 36 -2.09 0.23 -2.99
CA VAL A 36 -1.23 -0.14 -4.12
C VAL A 36 -0.71 -1.57 -3.95
N ALA A 37 -0.16 -1.90 -2.78
CA ALA A 37 0.30 -3.25 -2.49
C ALA A 37 -0.84 -4.30 -2.57
N GLU A 38 -2.03 -3.96 -2.06
CA GLU A 38 -3.23 -4.80 -2.19
C GLU A 38 -3.66 -4.98 -3.64
N THR A 39 -3.64 -3.91 -4.44
CA THR A 39 -3.98 -3.94 -5.87
C THR A 39 -3.02 -4.84 -6.65
N LEU A 40 -1.72 -4.75 -6.37
CA LEU A 40 -0.68 -5.59 -6.97
C LEU A 40 -0.83 -7.06 -6.56
N LEU A 41 -1.12 -7.32 -5.28
CA LEU A 41 -1.36 -8.68 -4.78
C LEU A 41 -2.60 -9.31 -5.40
N ASN A 42 -3.70 -8.57 -5.50
CA ASN A 42 -4.94 -9.03 -6.14
C ASN A 42 -4.77 -9.29 -7.63
N ALA A 43 -3.83 -8.59 -8.28
CA ALA A 43 -3.45 -8.79 -9.67
C ALA A 43 -2.39 -9.89 -9.87
N ASP A 44 -1.93 -10.54 -8.79
CA ASP A 44 -0.84 -11.54 -8.80
C ASP A 44 0.46 -11.00 -9.43
N LYS A 45 0.70 -9.70 -9.27
CA LYS A 45 1.83 -8.95 -9.82
C LYS A 45 2.95 -8.75 -8.78
N THR A 46 3.09 -9.65 -7.81
CA THR A 46 4.19 -9.60 -6.82
C THR A 46 5.20 -10.72 -7.13
N PRO A 47 6.49 -10.43 -7.41
CA PRO A 47 7.16 -9.13 -7.37
C PRO A 47 6.70 -8.17 -8.47
N ALA A 48 6.48 -6.91 -8.10
CA ALA A 48 6.03 -5.83 -8.98
C ALA A 48 7.22 -5.11 -9.60
N THR A 49 7.07 -4.66 -10.84
CA THR A 49 8.02 -3.72 -11.45
C THR A 49 7.62 -2.28 -11.14
N THR A 50 8.53 -1.31 -11.24
CA THR A 50 8.22 0.14 -11.19
C THR A 50 7.03 0.52 -12.07
N LYS A 51 6.88 -0.12 -13.24
CA LYS A 51 5.73 0.11 -14.12
C LYS A 51 4.43 -0.40 -13.50
N ASP A 52 4.44 -1.58 -12.88
CA ASP A 52 3.26 -2.12 -12.20
C ASP A 52 2.86 -1.26 -11.01
N VAL A 53 3.84 -0.71 -10.27
CA VAL A 53 3.60 0.25 -9.19
C VAL A 53 2.93 1.52 -9.71
N ALA A 54 3.41 2.07 -10.83
CA ALA A 54 2.81 3.24 -11.46
C ALA A 54 1.36 2.97 -11.92
N GLU A 55 1.10 1.83 -12.56
CA GLU A 55 -0.25 1.42 -12.98
C GLU A 55 -1.19 1.25 -11.78
N ALA A 56 -0.71 0.64 -10.69
CA ALA A 56 -1.47 0.45 -9.47
C ALA A 56 -1.73 1.78 -8.74
N LEU A 57 -0.75 2.69 -8.70
CA LEU A 57 -0.92 4.03 -8.16
C LEU A 57 -1.96 4.83 -8.94
N GLU A 58 -1.90 4.81 -10.26
CA GLU A 58 -2.90 5.48 -11.11
C GLU A 58 -4.30 4.91 -10.88
N ALA A 59 -4.42 3.59 -10.75
CA ALA A 59 -5.69 2.94 -10.45
C ALA A 59 -6.26 3.34 -9.07
N VAL A 60 -5.40 3.52 -8.06
CA VAL A 60 -5.80 3.87 -6.69
C VAL A 60 -6.09 5.37 -6.51
N THR A 61 -5.28 6.23 -7.12
CA THR A 61 -5.35 7.70 -6.96
C THR A 61 -6.24 8.37 -8.00
N GLY A 62 -6.44 7.73 -9.16
CA GLY A 62 -7.21 8.26 -10.28
C GLY A 62 -6.46 9.32 -11.10
N HIS A 63 -5.15 9.49 -10.89
CA HIS A 63 -4.28 10.36 -11.68
C HIS A 63 -2.91 9.71 -11.92
N ALA A 64 -2.17 10.24 -12.89
CA ALA A 64 -0.78 9.82 -13.07
C ALA A 64 0.01 10.09 -11.78
N PRO A 65 0.75 9.10 -11.26
CA PRO A 65 1.47 9.25 -10.00
C PRO A 65 2.61 10.26 -10.12
N ASP A 66 2.82 11.01 -9.06
CA ASP A 66 3.99 11.87 -8.92
C ASP A 66 5.21 11.12 -8.38
N GLU A 67 6.37 11.78 -8.40
CA GLU A 67 7.64 11.19 -7.96
C GLU A 67 7.63 10.82 -6.47
N HIS A 68 6.95 11.58 -5.62
CA HIS A 68 6.86 11.30 -4.19
C HIS A 68 5.95 10.10 -3.92
N GLU A 69 4.84 9.99 -4.64
CA GLU A 69 3.91 8.86 -4.55
C GLU A 69 4.55 7.56 -5.04
N MET A 70 5.29 7.63 -6.15
CA MET A 70 6.10 6.53 -6.66
C MET A 70 7.11 6.06 -5.60
N LEU A 71 7.90 6.99 -5.05
CA LEU A 71 8.91 6.68 -4.04
C LEU A 71 8.30 6.07 -2.77
N ASP A 72 7.19 6.60 -2.26
CA ASP A 72 6.54 6.08 -1.04
C ASP A 72 5.99 4.65 -1.27
N ALA A 73 5.42 4.37 -2.44
CA ALA A 73 4.93 3.04 -2.79
C ALA A 73 6.06 2.03 -3.04
N GLU A 74 7.10 2.42 -3.77
CA GLU A 74 8.25 1.55 -4.04
C GLU A 74 9.03 1.20 -2.76
N LEU A 75 9.27 2.19 -1.88
CA LEU A 75 9.91 1.95 -0.58
C LEU A 75 9.09 1.00 0.29
N PHE A 76 7.76 1.16 0.28
CA PHE A 76 6.88 0.26 1.01
C PHE A 76 6.96 -1.16 0.45
N LEU A 77 6.95 -1.34 -0.87
CA LEU A 77 7.04 -2.66 -1.50
C LEU A 77 8.41 -3.33 -1.30
N LEU A 78 9.49 -2.54 -1.27
CA LEU A 78 10.84 -3.03 -0.95
C LEU A 78 10.92 -3.62 0.47
N ASP A 79 10.21 -3.05 1.45
CA ASP A 79 10.17 -3.59 2.82
C ASP A 79 9.59 -5.01 2.91
N PHE A 80 8.81 -5.42 1.89
CA PHE A 80 8.23 -6.76 1.78
C PHE A 80 8.94 -7.68 0.78
N ASP A 81 10.06 -7.24 0.18
CA ASP A 81 10.70 -7.91 -0.98
C ASP A 81 9.73 -8.08 -2.17
N TRP A 82 8.83 -7.12 -2.38
CA TRP A 82 7.78 -7.16 -3.41
C TRP A 82 8.09 -6.30 -4.63
N LEU A 83 9.24 -5.65 -4.66
CA LEU A 83 9.72 -4.88 -5.81
C LEU A 83 10.91 -5.60 -6.47
N GLN A 84 10.92 -5.66 -7.81
CA GLN A 84 11.97 -6.32 -8.61
C GLN A 84 12.77 -5.34 -9.46
#